data_AF-A0A963JZI9-F1
#
_entry.id   AF-A0A963JZI9-F1
#
_cell.length_a   1.000
_cell.length_b   1.000
_cell.length_c   1.000
_cell.angle_alpha   90.00
_cell.angle_beta   90.00
_cell.angle_gamma   90.00
#
_symmetry.space_group_name_H-M   'P 1'
#
loop_
_entity.id
_entity.type
_entity.pdbx_description
1 polymer ?
#
loop_
_entity_poly.entity_id
_entity_poly.type
_entity_poly.pdbx_seq_one_letter_code
_entity_poly.pdbx_strand_id
1 'polypeptide(L)'
;MPQYAYRALTEAGERVAGEIEAGDRRGAIQRLQAQGLIPIEAQPAGRGALPGIEAPAGRPARSGGRQAAAVTVATRELATLIGAGETLESALALVAGELADRRLRAVFEGILNRVRTGASLSDAMAAEPRIFSRLYVGMVRAAEATGRLGEVLRELADLRERQEALRRQLTSALIYPTVLMLTAIGAVLVLLLYVVPQFTPVFAGHEDRLPPLTRFILDAAAWLRTHGPTVAVVLASLGLLWLLASQIGSLRLLGHRLTLRLWGIGTLARERATAEVCR
;
A
#
# COMPACT_ATOMS: atom_id res chain seq x y z
N MET A 1 17.78 32.24 21.22
CA MET A 1 16.68 33.04 21.82
C MET A 1 15.37 32.25 21.62
N PRO A 2 14.18 32.66 22.10
CA PRO A 2 12.98 31.84 21.91
C PRO A 2 12.62 31.73 20.42
N GLN A 3 12.37 30.51 19.96
CA GLN A 3 11.92 30.22 18.60
C GLN A 3 10.38 30.11 18.60
N TYR A 4 9.74 30.58 17.54
CA TYR A 4 8.30 30.49 17.33
C TYR A 4 8.04 29.74 16.03
N ALA A 5 7.28 28.67 16.10
CA ALA A 5 6.79 28.00 14.91
C ALA A 5 5.53 28.73 14.42
N TYR A 6 5.47 29.02 13.12
CA TYR A 6 4.38 29.78 12.51
C TYR A 6 3.78 29.07 11.31
N ARG A 7 2.50 29.36 11.06
CA ARG A 7 1.80 29.02 9.84
C ARG A 7 1.23 30.30 9.25
N ALA A 8 1.58 30.60 8.01
CA ALA A 8 1.16 31.82 7.34
C ALA A 8 0.74 31.54 5.89
N LEU A 9 0.02 32.48 5.30
CA LEU A 9 -0.36 32.48 3.89
C LEU A 9 0.48 33.50 3.15
N THR A 10 0.96 33.14 1.96
CA THR A 10 1.46 34.12 1.00
C THR A 10 0.28 34.86 0.36
N GLU A 11 0.53 36.02 -0.26
CA GLU A 11 -0.51 36.75 -1.00
C GLU A 11 -1.14 35.92 -2.14
N ALA A 12 -0.43 34.91 -2.65
CA ALA A 12 -0.91 33.96 -3.65
C ALA A 12 -1.83 32.85 -3.08
N GLY A 13 -2.08 32.85 -1.76
CA GLY A 13 -2.93 31.86 -1.09
C GLY A 13 -2.23 30.53 -0.77
N GLU A 14 -0.92 30.44 -0.96
CA GLU A 14 -0.14 29.24 -0.60
C GLU A 14 0.20 29.25 0.90
N ARG A 15 0.02 28.09 1.54
CA ARG A 15 0.29 27.93 2.97
C ARG A 15 1.76 27.62 3.19
N VAL A 16 2.46 28.48 3.92
CA VAL A 16 3.87 28.32 4.28
C VAL A 16 3.98 28.17 5.79
N ALA A 17 4.75 27.19 6.26
CA ALA A 17 5.09 27.07 7.67
C ALA A 17 6.60 27.02 7.85
N GLY A 18 7.07 27.56 8.97
CA GLY A 18 8.47 27.61 9.31
C GLY A 18 8.66 27.99 10.77
N GLU A 19 9.93 28.15 11.15
CA GLU A 19 10.31 28.64 12.47
C GLU A 19 10.93 30.03 12.32
N ILE A 20 10.58 30.92 13.23
CA ILE A 20 11.13 32.28 13.28
C ILE A 20 11.59 32.58 14.69
N GLU A 21 12.81 33.09 14.82
CA GLU A 21 13.36 33.48 16.11
C GLU A 21 12.79 34.85 16.50
N ALA A 22 12.10 34.94 17.63
CA ALA A 22 11.49 36.19 18.10
C ALA A 22 11.47 36.25 19.61
N GLY A 23 11.71 37.45 20.18
CA GLY A 23 11.67 37.65 21.63
C GLY A 23 10.29 37.37 22.22
N ASP A 24 9.22 37.70 21.48
CA ASP A 24 7.83 37.57 21.90
C ASP A 24 6.91 37.24 20.73
N ARG A 25 5.72 36.69 21.02
CA ARG A 25 4.67 36.37 20.02
C ARG A 25 4.32 37.56 19.12
N ARG A 26 4.28 38.78 19.66
CA ARG A 26 4.04 40.02 18.89
C ARG A 26 5.19 40.30 17.92
N GLY A 27 6.42 40.04 18.33
CA GLY A 27 7.61 40.16 17.47
C GLY A 27 7.65 39.13 16.35
N ALA A 28 7.15 37.91 16.59
CA ALA A 28 7.01 36.90 15.54
C ALA A 28 6.01 37.33 14.46
N ILE A 29 4.83 37.81 14.86
CA ILE A 29 3.77 38.30 13.95
C ILE A 29 4.26 39.47 13.10
N GLN A 30 4.94 40.45 13.71
CA GLN A 30 5.45 41.62 12.99
C GLN A 30 6.49 41.25 11.93
N ARG A 31 7.38 40.30 12.23
CA ARG A 31 8.37 39.84 11.24
C ARG A 31 7.74 39.04 10.10
N LEU A 32 6.69 38.28 10.37
CA LEU A 32 5.95 37.56 9.32
C LEU A 32 5.22 38.52 8.39
N GLN A 33 4.58 39.55 8.94
CA GLN A 33 3.94 40.59 8.15
C GLN A 33 4.96 41.39 7.32
N ALA A 34 6.14 41.69 7.87
CA ALA A 34 7.23 42.35 7.14
C ALA A 34 7.76 41.52 5.96
N GLN A 35 7.55 40.20 5.97
CA GLN A 35 7.89 39.29 4.87
C GLN A 35 6.73 39.08 3.88
N GLY A 36 5.63 39.83 4.01
CA GLY A 36 4.44 39.67 3.15
C GLY A 36 3.64 38.40 3.44
N LEU A 37 3.83 37.79 4.62
CA LEU A 37 3.12 36.60 5.05
C LEU A 37 2.00 36.97 6.02
N ILE A 38 0.78 36.47 5.78
CA ILE A 38 -0.38 36.66 6.64
C ILE A 38 -0.42 35.52 7.66
N PRO A 39 -0.14 35.77 8.96
CA PRO A 39 -0.04 34.70 9.96
C PRO A 39 -1.43 34.16 10.33
N ILE A 40 -1.59 32.85 10.26
CA ILE A 40 -2.77 32.11 10.75
C ILE A 40 -2.56 31.70 12.20
N GLU A 41 -1.38 31.16 12.53
CA GLU A 41 -1.02 30.71 13.89
C GLU A 41 0.48 30.96 14.17
N ALA A 42 0.82 31.38 15.40
CA ALA A 42 2.19 31.50 15.89
C ALA A 42 2.27 31.05 17.36
N GLN A 43 2.99 29.95 17.62
CA GLN A 43 3.15 29.32 18.95
C GLN A 43 4.63 29.16 19.32
N PRO A 44 5.01 29.28 20.60
CA PRO A 44 6.41 29.12 21.03
C PRO A 44 6.89 27.68 20.79
N ALA A 45 7.98 27.54 20.04
CA ALA A 45 8.63 26.27 19.76
C ALA A 45 9.29 25.76 21.05
N GLY A 46 8.56 24.95 21.81
CA GLY A 46 9.05 24.39 23.08
C GLY A 46 8.01 23.73 23.98
N ARG A 47 6.71 23.97 23.80
CA ARG A 47 5.65 23.24 24.52
C ARG A 47 4.47 22.95 23.58
N GLY A 48 4.45 21.72 23.07
CA GLY A 48 3.41 21.24 22.16
C GLY A 48 3.83 21.39 20.71
N ALA A 49 4.38 20.32 20.15
CA ALA A 49 4.60 20.21 18.72
C ALA A 49 3.28 20.53 17.99
N LEU A 50 3.30 21.53 17.11
CA LEU A 50 2.18 21.84 16.24
C LEU A 50 1.85 20.61 15.39
N PRO A 51 0.59 20.15 15.37
CA PRO A 51 0.17 19.10 14.45
C PRO A 51 0.09 19.68 13.03
N GLY A 52 0.99 19.22 12.16
CA GLY A 52 0.74 19.20 10.72
C GLY A 52 1.54 20.18 9.86
N ILE A 53 2.67 19.70 9.36
CA ILE A 53 2.83 19.51 7.91
C ILE A 53 3.17 18.05 7.69
N GLU A 54 2.27 17.35 7.01
CA GLU A 54 2.53 16.02 6.50
C GLU A 54 3.73 16.10 5.55
N ALA A 55 4.83 15.44 5.91
CA ALA A 55 5.87 15.11 4.95
C ALA A 55 5.21 14.39 3.76
N PRO A 56 5.64 14.66 2.50
CA PRO A 56 5.13 13.94 1.35
C PRO A 56 5.30 12.44 1.60
N ALA A 57 4.16 11.78 1.71
CA ALA A 57 4.03 10.36 1.98
C ALA A 57 4.61 9.57 0.81
N GLY A 58 5.89 9.18 0.94
CA GLY A 58 6.63 8.41 -0.05
C GLY A 58 7.23 7.13 0.50
N ARG A 59 6.63 6.52 1.52
CA ARG A 59 6.89 5.11 1.87
C ARG A 59 5.58 4.35 1.69
N PRO A 60 5.46 3.43 0.70
CA PRO A 60 4.35 2.49 0.69
C PRO A 60 4.52 1.63 1.94
N ALA A 61 3.75 1.97 2.96
CA ALA A 61 3.72 1.21 4.18
C ALA A 61 3.41 -0.24 3.81
N ARG A 62 4.19 -1.18 4.35
CA ARG A 62 3.88 -2.62 4.40
C ARG A 62 2.56 -2.91 5.16
N SER A 63 1.68 -1.93 5.32
CA SER A 63 0.45 -1.96 6.12
C SER A 63 -0.68 -2.72 5.45
N GLY A 64 -0.62 -3.02 4.14
CA GLY A 64 -1.72 -3.72 3.46
C GLY A 64 -2.04 -5.08 4.09
N GLY A 65 -1.03 -5.86 4.46
CA GLY A 65 -1.22 -7.16 5.13
C GLY A 65 -1.71 -7.02 6.58
N ARG A 66 -1.18 -6.04 7.32
CA ARG A 66 -1.56 -5.78 8.72
C ARG A 66 -2.97 -5.18 8.83
N GLN A 67 -3.36 -4.33 7.89
CA GLN A 67 -4.68 -3.74 7.79
C GLN A 67 -5.72 -4.81 7.40
N ALA A 68 -5.38 -5.73 6.48
CA ALA A 68 -6.27 -6.84 6.14
C ALA A 68 -6.58 -7.72 7.36
N ALA A 69 -5.54 -8.09 8.13
CA ALA A 69 -5.68 -8.86 9.37
C ALA A 69 -6.51 -8.13 10.43
N ALA A 70 -6.28 -6.83 10.62
CA ALA A 70 -7.03 -6.03 11.57
C ALA A 70 -8.52 -5.92 11.21
N VAL A 71 -8.86 -5.82 9.92
CA VAL A 71 -10.27 -5.86 9.48
C VAL A 71 -10.89 -7.22 9.78
N THR A 72 -10.16 -8.32 9.59
CA THR A 72 -10.64 -9.67 9.89
C THR A 72 -10.96 -9.83 11.38
N VAL A 73 -10.08 -9.34 12.26
CA VAL A 73 -10.29 -9.31 13.72
C VAL A 73 -11.51 -8.44 14.07
N ALA A 74 -11.60 -7.24 13.52
CA ALA A 74 -12.75 -6.36 13.74
C ALA A 74 -14.08 -7.00 13.28
N THR A 75 -14.10 -7.72 12.15
CA THR A 75 -15.28 -8.47 11.70
C THR A 75 -15.65 -9.58 12.69
N ARG A 76 -14.66 -10.29 13.25
CA ARG A 76 -14.87 -11.35 14.25
C ARG A 76 -15.44 -10.80 15.56
N GLU A 77 -14.92 -9.68 16.03
CA GLU A 77 -15.40 -9.00 17.24
C GLU A 77 -16.83 -8.51 17.05
N LEU A 78 -17.13 -7.86 15.92
CA LEU A 78 -18.50 -7.47 15.57
C LEU A 78 -19.44 -8.68 15.53
N ALA A 79 -19.04 -9.80 14.92
CA ALA A 79 -19.84 -11.02 14.89
C ALA A 79 -20.13 -11.57 16.30
N THR A 80 -19.15 -11.46 17.20
CA THR A 80 -19.25 -11.92 18.58
C THR A 80 -20.20 -11.03 19.38
N LEU A 81 -20.02 -9.71 19.32
CA LEU A 81 -20.85 -8.74 20.04
C LEU A 81 -22.29 -8.77 19.56
N ILE A 82 -22.52 -8.71 18.25
CA ILE A 82 -23.88 -8.81 17.67
C ILE A 82 -24.51 -10.17 17.99
N GLY A 83 -23.73 -11.26 17.94
CA GLY A 83 -24.19 -12.58 18.32
C GLY A 83 -24.57 -12.70 19.80
N ALA A 84 -23.98 -11.88 20.67
CA ALA A 84 -24.31 -11.76 22.09
C ALA A 84 -25.52 -10.84 22.36
N GLY A 85 -26.10 -10.23 21.32
CA GLY A 85 -27.26 -9.34 21.43
C GLY A 85 -26.91 -7.87 21.66
N GLU A 86 -25.64 -7.48 21.55
CA GLU A 86 -25.25 -6.06 21.58
C GLU A 86 -25.86 -5.28 20.41
N THR A 87 -26.14 -4.01 20.66
CA THR A 87 -26.59 -3.11 19.58
C THR A 87 -25.45 -2.86 18.59
N LEU A 88 -25.78 -2.71 17.31
CA LEU A 88 -24.78 -2.46 16.27
C LEU A 88 -23.94 -1.21 16.54
N GLU A 89 -24.55 -0.15 17.05
CA GLU A 89 -23.86 1.08 17.41
C GLU A 89 -22.82 0.85 18.52
N SER A 90 -23.23 0.17 19.61
CA SER A 90 -22.35 -0.19 20.74
C SER A 90 -21.19 -1.06 20.26
N ALA A 91 -21.49 -2.11 19.49
CA ALA A 91 -20.48 -3.03 18.95
C ALA A 91 -19.46 -2.31 18.05
N LEU A 92 -19.90 -1.42 17.17
CA LEU A 92 -19.01 -0.61 16.32
C LEU A 92 -18.14 0.34 17.14
N ALA A 93 -18.68 0.97 18.19
CA ALA A 93 -17.93 1.87 19.05
C ALA A 93 -16.82 1.14 19.83
N LEU A 94 -17.12 -0.04 20.36
CA LEU A 94 -16.13 -0.90 21.04
C LEU A 94 -15.00 -1.29 20.09
N VAL A 95 -15.33 -1.85 18.93
CA VAL A 95 -14.35 -2.30 17.94
C VAL A 95 -13.50 -1.13 17.42
N ALA A 96 -14.08 0.04 17.18
CA ALA A 96 -13.31 1.22 16.78
C ALA A 96 -12.29 1.64 17.86
N GLY A 97 -12.66 1.53 19.15
CA GLY A 97 -11.77 1.80 20.27
C GLY A 97 -10.57 0.86 20.38
N GLU A 98 -10.75 -0.41 20.03
CA GLU A 98 -9.71 -1.46 20.13
C GLU A 98 -8.71 -1.46 18.96
N LEU A 99 -9.10 -0.91 17.80
CA LEU A 99 -8.25 -0.89 16.61
C LEU A 99 -6.95 -0.09 16.82
N ALA A 100 -5.79 -0.75 16.75
CA ALA A 100 -4.49 -0.10 16.92
C ALA A 100 -4.04 0.78 15.73
N ASP A 101 -4.52 0.50 14.52
CA ASP A 101 -4.19 1.28 13.32
C ASP A 101 -5.07 2.54 13.25
N ARG A 102 -4.45 3.72 13.37
CA ARG A 102 -5.15 5.02 13.34
C ARG A 102 -5.97 5.22 12.06
N ARG A 103 -5.50 4.73 10.90
CA ARG A 103 -6.24 4.87 9.63
C ARG A 103 -7.46 3.98 9.61
N LEU A 104 -7.33 2.76 10.12
CA LEU A 104 -8.45 1.82 10.19
C LEU A 104 -9.48 2.24 11.24
N ARG A 105 -9.01 2.78 12.38
CA ARG A 105 -9.88 3.37 13.40
C ARG A 105 -10.73 4.49 12.82
N ALA A 106 -10.12 5.44 12.11
CA ALA A 106 -10.86 6.55 11.48
C ALA A 106 -11.94 6.05 10.49
N VAL A 107 -11.67 4.95 9.78
CA VAL A 107 -12.65 4.30 8.91
C VAL A 107 -13.83 3.74 9.70
N PHE A 108 -13.57 3.01 10.78
CA PHE A 108 -14.64 2.45 11.62
C PHE A 108 -15.43 3.53 12.37
N GLU A 109 -14.78 4.62 12.80
CA GLU A 109 -15.45 5.80 13.36
C GLU A 109 -16.34 6.49 12.32
N GLY A 110 -15.88 6.58 11.06
CA GLY A 110 -16.69 7.07 9.95
C GLY A 110 -17.92 6.20 9.67
N ILE A 111 -17.77 4.88 9.73
CA ILE A 111 -18.87 3.92 9.61
C ILE A 111 -19.86 4.09 10.76
N LEU A 112 -19.37 4.15 12.01
CA LEU A 112 -20.19 4.38 13.20
C LEU A 112 -21.03 5.66 13.08
N ASN A 113 -20.42 6.77 12.66
CA ASN A 113 -21.13 8.04 12.49
C ASN A 113 -22.23 7.96 11.40
N ARG A 114 -21.99 7.22 10.32
CA ARG A 114 -23.02 6.98 9.29
C ARG A 114 -24.18 6.14 9.82
N VAL A 115 -23.89 5.10 10.59
CA VAL A 115 -24.93 4.27 11.21
C VAL A 115 -25.74 5.09 12.21
N ARG A 116 -25.09 5.93 13.03
CA ARG A 116 -25.75 6.86 13.96
C ARG A 116 -26.68 7.86 13.29
N THR A 117 -26.36 8.25 12.06
CA THR A 117 -27.20 9.17 11.26
C THR A 117 -28.30 8.44 10.48
N GLY A 118 -28.46 7.13 10.68
CA GLY A 118 -29.55 6.32 10.12
C GLY A 118 -29.20 5.58 8.82
N ALA A 119 -27.95 5.62 8.36
CA ALA A 119 -27.54 4.79 7.23
C ALA A 119 -27.47 3.31 7.62
N SER A 120 -27.74 2.42 6.67
CA SER A 120 -27.47 1.00 6.84
C SER A 120 -25.96 0.74 6.99
N LEU A 121 -25.58 -0.32 7.69
CA LEU A 121 -24.19 -0.78 7.80
C LEU A 121 -23.60 -1.06 6.43
N SER A 122 -24.36 -1.68 5.53
CA SER A 122 -23.90 -1.97 4.18
C SER A 122 -23.59 -0.69 3.39
N ASP A 123 -24.41 0.35 3.50
CA ASP A 123 -24.16 1.63 2.83
C ASP A 123 -23.00 2.40 3.48
N ALA A 124 -22.85 2.30 4.81
CA ALA A 124 -21.71 2.86 5.51
C ALA A 124 -20.39 2.19 5.09
N MET A 125 -20.37 0.86 4.97
CA MET A 125 -19.21 0.10 4.48
C MET A 125 -18.95 0.33 2.98
N ALA A 126 -20.00 0.55 2.18
CA ALA A 126 -19.86 0.84 0.74
C ALA A 126 -19.09 2.12 0.44
N ALA A 127 -19.08 3.08 1.37
CA ALA A 127 -18.28 4.31 1.28
C ALA A 127 -16.76 4.03 1.31
N GLU A 128 -16.35 2.83 1.73
CA GLU A 128 -14.95 2.45 1.96
C GLU A 128 -14.52 1.26 1.06
N PRO A 129 -14.57 1.40 -0.28
CA PRO A 129 -14.35 0.31 -1.24
C PRO A 129 -12.90 -0.20 -1.28
N ARG A 130 -11.96 0.52 -0.64
CA ARG A 130 -10.57 0.09 -0.51
C ARG A 130 -10.39 -0.99 0.56
N ILE A 131 -11.32 -1.07 1.51
CA ILE A 131 -11.26 -1.96 2.67
C ILE A 131 -12.33 -3.06 2.56
N PHE A 132 -13.54 -2.69 2.17
CA PHE A 132 -14.66 -3.62 2.00
C PHE A 132 -14.90 -3.87 0.51
N SER A 133 -14.82 -5.14 0.11
CA SER A 133 -15.11 -5.55 -1.27
C SER A 133 -16.62 -5.49 -1.55
N ARG A 134 -17.00 -5.43 -2.83
CA ARG A 134 -18.42 -5.47 -3.22
C ARG A 134 -19.15 -6.71 -2.70
N LEU A 135 -18.47 -7.87 -2.72
CA LEU A 135 -18.99 -9.11 -2.16
C LEU A 135 -19.23 -8.99 -0.65
N TYR A 136 -18.28 -8.40 0.09
CA TYR A 136 -18.42 -8.18 1.53
C TYR A 136 -19.65 -7.32 1.82
N VAL A 137 -19.78 -6.18 1.15
CA VAL A 137 -20.91 -5.26 1.30
C VAL A 137 -22.23 -5.92 0.92
N GLY A 138 -22.26 -6.70 -0.17
CA GLY A 138 -23.45 -7.42 -0.61
C GLY A 138 -23.96 -8.44 0.40
N MET A 139 -23.06 -9.20 1.03
CA MET A 139 -23.43 -10.16 2.08
C MET A 139 -23.93 -9.45 3.34
N VAL A 140 -23.30 -8.35 3.75
CA VAL A 140 -23.80 -7.52 4.86
C VAL A 140 -25.19 -6.98 4.54
N ARG A 141 -25.43 -6.47 3.33
CA ARG A 141 -26.74 -5.95 2.91
C ARG A 141 -27.83 -7.03 2.98
N ALA A 142 -27.54 -8.24 2.51
CA ALA A 142 -28.46 -9.37 2.62
C ALA A 142 -28.72 -9.76 4.09
N ALA A 143 -27.69 -9.70 4.93
CA ALA A 143 -27.80 -9.98 6.35
C ALA A 143 -28.64 -8.93 7.11
N GLU A 144 -28.52 -7.65 6.73
CA GLU A 144 -29.35 -6.56 7.27
C GLU A 144 -30.82 -6.75 6.90
N ALA A 145 -31.10 -7.05 5.63
CA ALA A 145 -32.47 -7.27 5.16
C ALA A 145 -33.15 -8.49 5.79
N THR A 146 -32.35 -9.52 6.14
CA THR A 146 -32.85 -10.76 6.75
C THR A 146 -32.77 -10.76 8.29
N GLY A 147 -32.17 -9.73 8.89
CA GLY A 147 -31.94 -9.65 10.34
C GLY A 147 -30.89 -10.64 10.87
N ARG A 148 -30.10 -11.27 10.00
CA ARG A 148 -29.12 -12.33 10.35
C ARG A 148 -27.68 -11.82 10.40
N LEU A 149 -27.49 -10.57 10.83
CA LEU A 149 -26.20 -9.88 10.81
C LEU A 149 -25.09 -10.64 11.53
N GLY A 150 -25.37 -11.15 12.74
CA GLY A 150 -24.36 -11.86 13.55
C GLY A 150 -23.85 -13.15 12.91
N GLU A 151 -24.72 -13.93 12.26
CA GLU A 151 -24.36 -15.16 11.57
C GLU A 151 -23.50 -14.88 10.33
N VAL A 152 -23.93 -13.91 9.51
CA VAL A 152 -23.21 -13.58 8.27
C VAL A 152 -21.88 -12.90 8.56
N LEU A 153 -21.78 -12.06 9.61
CA LEU A 153 -20.50 -11.50 10.04
C LEU A 153 -19.54 -12.60 10.53
N ARG A 154 -20.05 -13.66 11.17
CA ARG A 154 -19.24 -14.82 11.58
C ARG A 154 -18.70 -15.59 10.39
N GLU A 155 -19.55 -15.87 9.40
CA GLU A 155 -19.15 -16.52 8.15
C GLU A 155 -18.15 -15.65 7.36
N LEU A 156 -18.34 -14.33 7.34
CA LEU A 156 -17.42 -13.36 6.76
C LEU A 156 -16.05 -13.38 7.43
N ALA A 157 -16.00 -13.44 8.76
CA ALA A 157 -14.76 -13.56 9.50
C ALA A 157 -14.04 -14.88 9.18
N ASP A 158 -14.76 -16.01 9.18
CA ASP A 158 -14.21 -17.32 8.81
C ASP A 158 -13.63 -17.32 7.38
N LEU A 159 -14.36 -16.75 6.43
CA LEU A 159 -13.93 -16.62 5.05
C LEU A 159 -12.63 -15.82 4.95
N ARG A 160 -12.54 -14.68 5.64
CA ARG A 160 -11.34 -13.84 5.63
C ARG A 160 -10.14 -14.51 6.28
N GLU A 161 -10.33 -15.18 7.41
CA GLU A 161 -9.25 -15.94 8.07
C GLU A 161 -8.71 -17.05 7.16
N ARG A 162 -9.59 -17.79 6.47
CA ARG A 162 -9.16 -18.80 5.48
C ARG A 162 -8.38 -18.18 4.34
N GLN A 163 -8.84 -17.05 3.79
CA GLN A 163 -8.12 -16.35 2.71
C GLN A 163 -6.76 -15.85 3.17
N GLU A 164 -6.65 -15.33 4.38
CA GLU A 164 -5.36 -14.91 4.95
C GLU A 164 -4.43 -16.09 5.22
N ALA A 165 -4.94 -17.19 5.75
CA ALA A 165 -4.15 -18.40 5.98
C ALA A 165 -3.57 -18.94 4.66
N LEU A 166 -4.39 -19.03 3.61
CA LEU A 166 -3.94 -19.43 2.27
C LEU A 166 -2.87 -18.48 1.73
N ARG A 167 -3.08 -17.16 1.83
CA ARG A 167 -2.09 -16.17 1.40
C ARG A 167 -0.78 -16.30 2.17
N ARG A 168 -0.84 -16.52 3.49
CA ARG A 168 0.35 -16.72 4.34
C ARG A 168 1.10 -17.98 3.93
N GLN A 169 0.40 -19.10 3.71
CA GLN A 169 0.98 -20.36 3.24
C GLN A 169 1.66 -20.23 1.87
N LEU A 170 0.99 -19.58 0.91
CA LEU A 170 1.57 -19.35 -0.41
C LEU A 170 2.81 -18.45 -0.32
N THR A 171 2.73 -17.39 0.49
CA THR A 171 3.86 -16.47 0.67
C THR A 171 5.04 -17.19 1.32
N SER A 172 4.80 -17.99 2.37
CA SER A 172 5.87 -18.73 3.05
C SER A 172 6.49 -19.80 2.16
N ALA A 173 5.69 -20.51 1.36
CA ALA A 173 6.19 -21.51 0.42
C ALA A 173 7.07 -20.92 -0.69
N LEU A 174 6.79 -19.69 -1.14
CA LEU A 174 7.54 -19.03 -2.20
C LEU A 174 8.82 -18.34 -1.72
N ILE A 175 8.97 -18.04 -0.42
CA ILE A 175 10.17 -17.37 0.11
C ILE A 175 11.43 -18.19 -0.18
N TYR A 176 11.41 -19.50 0.11
CA TYR A 176 12.59 -20.34 -0.06
C TYR A 176 13.05 -20.45 -1.54
N PRO A 177 12.19 -20.85 -2.50
CA PRO A 177 12.56 -20.86 -3.91
C PRO A 177 13.03 -19.49 -4.43
N THR A 178 12.41 -18.41 -3.98
CA THR A 178 12.77 -17.05 -4.43
C THR A 178 14.16 -16.66 -3.94
N VAL A 179 14.48 -16.89 -2.67
CA VAL A 179 15.82 -16.59 -2.12
C VAL A 179 16.88 -17.45 -2.80
N LEU A 180 16.64 -18.75 -2.97
CA LEU A 180 17.57 -19.64 -3.65
C LEU A 180 17.82 -19.20 -5.11
N MET A 181 16.76 -18.88 -5.84
CA MET A 181 16.85 -18.42 -7.23
C MET A 181 17.58 -17.09 -7.36
N LEU A 182 17.35 -16.14 -6.45
CA LEU A 182 18.08 -14.88 -6.40
C LEU A 182 19.57 -15.09 -6.13
N THR A 183 19.92 -15.97 -5.18
CA THR A 183 21.32 -16.28 -4.88
C THR A 183 22.01 -16.97 -6.06
N ALA A 184 21.34 -17.92 -6.72
CA ALA A 184 21.87 -18.61 -7.88
C ALA A 184 22.10 -17.66 -9.07
N ILE A 185 21.10 -16.84 -9.40
CA ILE A 185 21.23 -15.82 -10.45
C ILE A 185 22.32 -14.81 -10.08
N GLY A 186 22.36 -14.35 -8.83
CA GLY A 186 23.39 -13.44 -8.33
C GLY A 186 24.80 -14.00 -8.51
N ALA A 187 25.02 -15.28 -8.17
CA ALA A 187 26.30 -15.95 -8.35
C ALA A 187 26.72 -16.03 -9.83
N VAL A 188 25.78 -16.39 -10.73
CA VAL A 188 26.03 -16.42 -12.19
C VAL A 188 26.34 -15.01 -12.72
N LEU A 189 25.64 -13.99 -12.25
CA LEU A 189 25.90 -12.60 -12.64
C LEU A 189 27.30 -12.15 -12.22
N VAL A 190 27.74 -12.47 -10.99
CA VAL A 190 29.11 -12.16 -10.53
C VAL A 190 30.14 -12.89 -11.39
N LEU A 191 29.91 -14.17 -11.69
CA LEU A 191 30.78 -14.95 -12.57
C LEU A 191 30.91 -14.29 -13.96
N LEU A 192 29.80 -13.93 -14.60
CA LEU A 192 29.80 -13.36 -15.94
C LEU A 192 30.32 -11.91 -16.00
N LEU A 193 29.97 -11.06 -15.03
CA LEU A 193 30.28 -9.63 -15.07
C LEU A 193 31.66 -9.29 -14.52
N TYR A 194 32.19 -10.11 -13.60
CA TYR A 194 33.46 -9.84 -12.94
C TYR A 194 34.54 -10.88 -13.26
N VAL A 195 34.22 -12.17 -13.19
CA VAL A 195 35.23 -13.24 -13.31
C VAL A 195 35.58 -13.52 -14.78
N VAL A 196 34.59 -13.77 -15.63
CA VAL A 196 34.80 -14.04 -17.07
C VAL A 196 35.62 -12.97 -17.80
N PRO A 197 35.38 -11.65 -17.63
CA PRO A 197 36.15 -10.64 -18.36
C PRO A 197 37.64 -10.57 -17.96
N GLN A 198 38.03 -11.10 -16.80
CA GLN A 198 39.44 -11.20 -16.41
C GLN A 198 40.20 -12.19 -17.31
N PHE A 199 39.51 -13.15 -17.91
CA PHE A 199 40.10 -14.12 -18.84
C PHE A 199 40.10 -13.65 -20.30
N THR A 200 39.28 -12.65 -20.66
CA THR A 200 39.27 -12.07 -22.02
C THR A 200 40.65 -11.68 -22.56
N PRO A 201 41.54 -10.97 -21.83
CA PRO A 201 42.86 -10.61 -22.35
C PRO A 201 43.77 -11.82 -22.62
N VAL A 202 43.53 -12.97 -21.99
CA VAL A 202 44.30 -14.21 -22.23
C VAL A 202 43.99 -14.81 -23.60
N PHE A 203 42.79 -14.55 -24.12
CA PHE A 203 42.34 -15.04 -25.43
C PHE A 203 42.43 -13.98 -26.53
N ALA A 204 42.90 -12.77 -26.18
CA ALA A 204 43.05 -11.67 -27.13
C ALA A 204 44.10 -12.02 -28.19
N GLY A 205 43.70 -11.99 -29.46
CA GLY A 205 44.58 -12.31 -30.61
C GLY A 205 44.45 -13.73 -31.17
N HIS A 206 43.62 -14.61 -30.58
CA HIS A 206 43.31 -15.95 -31.10
C HIS A 206 41.80 -16.16 -31.31
N GLU A 207 41.09 -15.08 -31.64
CA GLU A 207 39.63 -15.00 -31.74
C GLU A 207 39.05 -15.99 -32.77
N ASP A 208 39.81 -16.36 -33.80
CA ASP A 208 39.41 -17.33 -34.84
C ASP A 208 39.53 -18.80 -34.43
N ARG A 209 40.16 -19.12 -33.28
CA ARG A 209 40.33 -20.50 -32.78
C ARG A 209 39.44 -20.86 -31.61
N LEU A 210 38.57 -19.94 -31.18
CA LEU A 210 37.67 -20.17 -30.05
C LEU A 210 36.53 -21.13 -30.46
N PRO A 211 36.27 -22.19 -29.69
CA PRO A 211 35.06 -22.99 -29.85
C PRO A 211 33.80 -22.11 -29.78
N PRO A 212 32.75 -22.41 -30.56
CA PRO A 212 31.56 -21.56 -30.67
C PRO A 212 30.85 -21.34 -29.33
N LEU A 213 30.95 -22.31 -28.42
CA LEU A 213 30.40 -22.22 -27.06
C LEU A 213 31.09 -21.12 -26.23
N THR A 214 32.41 -21.00 -26.32
CA THR A 214 33.18 -19.99 -25.56
C THR A 214 32.93 -18.59 -26.09
N ARG A 215 32.79 -18.44 -27.41
CA ARG A 215 32.42 -17.18 -28.06
C ARG A 215 31.03 -16.70 -27.62
N PHE A 216 30.04 -17.60 -27.59
CA PHE A 216 28.70 -17.28 -27.10
C PHE A 216 28.69 -16.76 -25.65
N ILE A 217 29.49 -17.36 -24.76
CA ILE A 217 29.58 -16.93 -23.35
C ILE A 217 30.19 -15.52 -23.25
N LEU A 218 31.25 -15.25 -24.02
CA LEU A 218 31.90 -13.92 -24.05
C LEU A 218 30.96 -12.85 -24.63
N ASP A 219 30.24 -13.17 -25.70
CA ASP A 219 29.26 -12.27 -26.31
C ASP A 219 28.08 -12.00 -25.36
N ALA A 220 27.57 -13.02 -24.68
CA ALA A 220 26.52 -12.89 -23.67
C ALA A 220 26.98 -12.04 -22.47
N ALA A 221 28.21 -12.22 -22.00
CA ALA A 221 28.80 -11.40 -20.93
C ALA A 221 28.97 -9.94 -21.36
N ALA A 222 29.44 -9.69 -22.59
CA ALA A 222 29.57 -8.35 -23.15
C ALA A 222 28.20 -7.65 -23.32
N TRP A 223 27.20 -8.38 -23.81
CA TRP A 223 25.81 -7.90 -23.92
C TRP A 223 25.23 -7.57 -22.55
N LEU A 224 25.43 -8.45 -21.57
CA LEU A 224 24.91 -8.26 -20.21
C LEU A 224 25.62 -7.11 -19.47
N ARG A 225 26.91 -6.86 -19.71
CA ARG A 225 27.63 -5.70 -19.14
C ARG A 225 27.13 -4.37 -19.71
N THR A 226 26.84 -4.34 -21.01
CA THR A 226 26.40 -3.12 -21.70
C THR A 226 24.91 -2.83 -21.46
N HIS A 227 24.06 -3.84 -21.57
CA HIS A 227 22.61 -3.69 -21.45
C HIS A 227 22.09 -3.99 -20.04
N GLY A 228 22.82 -4.71 -19.19
CA GLY A 228 22.40 -5.06 -17.83
C GLY A 228 21.97 -3.87 -16.96
N PRO A 229 22.75 -2.77 -16.88
CA PRO A 229 22.34 -1.58 -16.14
C PRO A 229 21.04 -0.97 -16.70
N THR A 230 20.91 -0.91 -18.03
CA THR A 230 19.69 -0.39 -18.67
C THR A 230 18.48 -1.29 -18.41
N VAL A 231 18.63 -2.62 -18.46
CA VAL A 231 17.57 -3.58 -18.15
C VAL A 231 17.15 -3.47 -16.68
N ALA A 232 18.11 -3.32 -15.76
CA ALA A 232 17.81 -3.11 -14.34
C ALA A 232 17.06 -1.79 -14.10
N VAL A 233 17.45 -0.70 -14.76
CA VAL A 233 16.77 0.61 -14.69
C VAL A 233 15.38 0.55 -15.33
N VAL A 234 15.21 -0.14 -16.45
CA VAL A 234 13.91 -0.36 -17.09
C VAL A 234 13.00 -1.19 -16.20
N LEU A 235 13.49 -2.28 -15.59
CA LEU A 235 12.71 -3.09 -14.66
C LEU A 235 12.34 -2.31 -13.38
N ALA A 236 13.27 -1.52 -12.84
CA ALA A 236 13.03 -0.68 -11.68
C ALA A 236 12.02 0.44 -11.97
N SER A 237 12.13 1.08 -13.13
CA SER A 237 11.18 2.11 -13.58
C SER A 237 9.81 1.53 -13.89
N LEU A 238 9.71 0.36 -14.56
CA LEU A 238 8.44 -0.35 -14.75
C LEU A 238 7.81 -0.73 -13.40
N GLY A 239 8.61 -1.25 -12.47
CA GLY A 239 8.16 -1.62 -11.13
C GLY A 239 7.66 -0.42 -10.33
N LEU A 240 8.38 0.71 -10.39
CA LEU A 240 7.98 1.97 -9.76
C LEU A 240 6.70 2.54 -10.38
N LEU A 241 6.61 2.52 -11.71
CA LEU A 241 5.44 3.02 -12.46
C LEU A 241 4.22 2.13 -12.21
N TRP A 242 4.41 0.81 -12.08
CA TRP A 242 3.39 -0.12 -11.62
C TRP A 242 2.95 0.15 -10.17
N LEU A 243 3.90 0.43 -9.27
CA LEU A 243 3.62 0.82 -7.88
C LEU A 243 2.82 2.13 -7.81
N LEU A 244 3.19 3.15 -8.58
CA LEU A 244 2.47 4.42 -8.66
C LEU A 244 1.09 4.24 -9.29
N ALA A 245 0.99 3.46 -10.38
CA ALA A 245 -0.28 3.10 -11.01
C ALA A 245 -1.21 2.32 -10.06
N SER A 246 -0.65 1.49 -9.16
CA SER A 246 -1.43 0.76 -8.16
C SER A 246 -2.02 1.63 -7.05
N GLN A 247 -1.54 2.88 -6.89
CA GLN A 247 -2.11 3.86 -5.98
C GLN A 247 -3.27 4.66 -6.60
N ILE A 248 -3.32 4.75 -7.93
CA ILE A 248 -4.37 5.46 -8.67
C ILE A 248 -5.48 4.46 -9.02
N GLY A 249 -6.65 4.61 -8.38
CA GLY A 249 -7.74 3.62 -8.42
C GLY A 249 -8.23 3.21 -9.81
N SER A 250 -8.06 4.05 -10.84
CA SER A 250 -8.46 3.76 -12.23
C SER A 250 -7.49 2.82 -12.97
N LEU A 251 -6.20 2.83 -12.61
CA LEU A 251 -5.17 2.02 -13.28
C LEU A 251 -5.03 0.61 -12.71
N ARG A 252 -5.62 0.32 -11.53
CA ARG A 252 -5.69 -1.04 -10.98
C ARG A 252 -6.39 -2.01 -11.92
N LEU A 253 -7.47 -1.59 -12.57
CA LEU A 253 -8.25 -2.42 -13.48
C LEU A 253 -7.51 -2.68 -14.80
N LEU A 254 -6.77 -1.68 -15.30
CA LEU A 254 -5.96 -1.80 -16.50
C LEU A 254 -4.73 -2.68 -16.26
N GLY A 255 -4.09 -2.54 -15.10
CA GLY A 255 -3.00 -3.40 -14.64
C GLY A 255 -3.43 -4.85 -14.50
N HIS A 256 -4.60 -5.12 -13.91
CA HIS A 256 -5.18 -6.47 -13.87
C HIS A 256 -5.51 -7.01 -15.27
N ARG A 257 -6.09 -6.20 -16.17
CA ARG A 257 -6.35 -6.62 -17.56
C ARG A 257 -5.08 -6.91 -18.35
N LEU A 258 -4.02 -6.13 -18.18
CA LEU A 258 -2.77 -6.31 -18.92
C LEU A 258 -1.95 -7.50 -18.41
N THR A 259 -1.86 -7.67 -17.09
CA THR A 259 -1.19 -8.84 -16.47
C THR A 259 -1.91 -10.15 -16.77
N LEU A 260 -3.25 -10.14 -16.77
CA LEU A 260 -4.04 -11.31 -17.18
C LEU A 260 -3.88 -11.65 -18.67
N ARG A 261 -3.54 -10.67 -19.52
CA ARG A 261 -3.36 -10.86 -20.97
C ARG A 261 -1.93 -11.27 -21.35
N LEU A 262 -0.93 -10.84 -20.57
CA LEU A 262 0.48 -11.21 -20.76
C LEU A 262 0.84 -12.58 -20.19
N TRP A 263 0.08 -13.09 -19.20
CA TRP A 263 0.43 -14.31 -18.48
C TRP A 263 -0.50 -15.49 -18.74
N GLY A 264 -1.18 -15.55 -19.90
CA GLY A 264 -1.84 -16.77 -20.40
C GLY A 264 -2.97 -17.39 -19.57
N ILE A 265 -3.34 -16.81 -18.41
CA ILE A 265 -4.39 -17.30 -17.50
C ILE A 265 -5.79 -16.79 -17.92
N GLY A 266 -5.98 -16.55 -19.23
CA GLY A 266 -7.24 -16.04 -19.78
C GLY A 266 -8.42 -17.01 -19.66
N THR A 267 -8.17 -18.30 -19.41
CA THR A 267 -9.21 -19.34 -19.33
C THR A 267 -9.85 -19.46 -17.95
N LEU A 268 -9.08 -19.26 -16.85
CA LEU A 268 -9.62 -19.37 -15.48
C LEU A 268 -10.48 -18.16 -15.06
N ALA A 269 -10.24 -16.99 -15.65
CA ALA A 269 -11.05 -15.80 -15.36
C ALA A 269 -12.46 -15.88 -15.98
N ARG A 270 -12.63 -16.64 -17.08
CA ARG A 270 -13.94 -16.80 -17.73
C ARG A 270 -14.89 -17.67 -16.92
N GLU A 271 -14.39 -18.73 -16.29
CA GLU A 271 -15.22 -19.63 -15.47
C GLU A 271 -15.76 -18.96 -14.19
N ARG A 272 -15.01 -18.01 -13.61
CA ARG A 272 -15.50 -17.23 -12.46
C ARG A 272 -16.59 -16.23 -12.83
N ALA A 273 -16.51 -15.62 -14.01
CA ALA A 273 -17.52 -14.67 -14.47
C ALA A 273 -18.86 -15.35 -14.80
N THR A 274 -18.85 -16.60 -15.28
CA THR A 274 -20.08 -17.38 -15.52
C THR A 274 -20.77 -17.82 -14.22
N ALA A 275 -20.00 -18.02 -13.14
CA ALA A 275 -20.54 -18.40 -11.84
C ALA A 275 -21.23 -17.23 -11.10
N GLU A 276 -20.78 -15.98 -11.30
CA GLU A 276 -21.41 -14.79 -10.71
C GLU A 276 -22.68 -14.33 -11.45
N VAL A 277 -22.89 -14.73 -12.71
CA VAL A 277 -24.09 -14.37 -13.49
C VAL A 277 -25.26 -15.35 -13.27
N CYS A 278 -24.99 -16.54 -12.72
CA CYS A 278 -26.02 -17.55 -12.45
C CYS A 278 -26.52 -17.57 -10.99
N ARG A 279 -26.28 -16.51 -10.20
CA ARG A 279 -26.79 -16.36 -8.82
C ARG A 279 -27.42 -15.01 -8.64
#